data_AF-A0A0C3P209-F1
#
_entry.id   AF-A0A0C3P209-F1
#
_cell.length_a   1.000
_cell.length_b   1.000
_cell.length_c   1.000
_cell.angle_alpha   90.00
_cell.angle_beta   90.00
_cell.angle_gamma   90.00
#
_symmetry.space_group_name_H-M   'P 1'
#
loop_
_entity.id
_entity.type
_entity.pdbx_description
1 polymer ?
#
loop_
_entity_poly.entity_id
_entity_poly.type
_entity_poly.pdbx_seq_one_letter_code
_entity_poly.pdbx_strand_id
1 'polypeptide(L)'
;MPPDIHPLPDSVTPYFVYPFTLEPHVLTLEASRRSTLSAHAARREAYLKSREDEKERRKREALRRIAPGFEPSSTPLVPMKRDSAHPPTESSSEPMHLQSKSVMDELVDQLAALDSNFKP
;
A
#
# COMPACT_ATOMS: atom_id res chain seq x y z
N MET A 1 74.73 15.65 21.47
CA MET A 1 73.53 15.37 22.27
C MET A 1 72.34 15.89 21.49
N PRO A 2 71.43 15.04 20.99
CA PRO A 2 70.27 15.53 20.26
C PRO A 2 69.35 16.31 21.22
N PRO A 3 68.89 17.52 20.86
CA PRO A 3 68.12 18.37 21.76
C PRO A 3 66.63 17.96 21.80
N ASP A 4 66.07 18.12 23.01
CA ASP A 4 64.65 18.20 23.38
C ASP A 4 63.66 17.27 22.67
N ILE A 5 63.62 16.04 23.18
CA ILE A 5 62.39 15.26 23.15
C ILE A 5 61.47 15.88 24.19
N HIS A 6 60.53 16.73 23.76
CA HIS A 6 59.44 17.19 24.62
C HIS A 6 58.80 15.98 25.31
N PRO A 7 58.53 16.02 26.62
CA PRO A 7 57.97 14.88 27.32
C PRO A 7 56.69 14.45 26.60
N LEU A 8 56.56 13.14 26.36
CA LEU A 8 55.32 12.59 25.81
C LEU A 8 54.19 13.00 26.76
N PRO A 9 53.04 13.44 26.22
CA PRO A 9 51.90 13.80 27.04
C PRO A 9 51.48 12.61 27.90
N ASP A 10 51.09 12.89 29.14
CA ASP A 10 50.70 11.89 30.15
C ASP A 10 49.62 10.92 29.67
N SER A 11 48.87 11.31 28.64
CA SER A 11 47.89 10.46 27.97
C SER A 11 47.74 10.80 26.49
N VAL A 12 47.59 9.76 25.67
CA VAL A 12 47.24 9.87 24.26
C VAL A 12 45.73 9.98 24.01
N THR A 13 44.90 9.87 25.07
CA THR A 13 43.43 10.00 25.01
C THR A 13 42.93 11.23 24.25
N PRO A 14 43.54 12.43 24.38
CA PRO A 14 43.13 13.61 23.62
C PRO A 14 43.27 13.44 22.09
N TYR A 15 44.15 12.54 21.64
CA TYR A 15 44.35 12.25 20.21
C TYR A 15 43.40 11.19 19.65
N PHE A 16 42.69 10.46 20.51
CA PHE A 16 41.63 9.54 20.09
C PHE A 16 40.27 10.22 19.92
N VAL A 17 40.19 11.53 20.11
CA VAL A 17 38.98 12.30 19.85
C VAL A 17 38.91 12.59 18.35
N TYR A 18 38.15 11.76 17.62
CA TYR A 18 37.79 12.06 16.25
C TYR A 18 36.57 13.01 16.26
N PRO A 19 36.71 14.28 15.85
CA PRO A 19 35.64 15.28 15.93
C PRO A 19 34.55 15.10 14.86
N PHE A 20 34.65 14.08 14.01
CA PHE A 20 33.71 13.77 12.95
C PHE A 20 32.95 12.48 13.26
N THR A 21 31.82 12.57 13.96
CA THR A 21 30.90 11.44 13.98
C THR A 21 30.24 11.35 12.61
N LEU A 22 30.08 10.13 12.06
CA LEU A 22 29.38 9.94 10.78
C LEU A 22 27.87 10.15 10.91
N GLU A 23 27.36 10.25 12.13
CA GLU A 23 25.94 10.40 12.46
C GLU A 23 25.24 11.52 11.67
N PRO A 24 25.68 12.80 11.69
CA PRO A 24 25.00 13.86 10.94
C PRO A 24 24.96 13.58 9.43
N HIS A 25 25.99 12.96 8.87
CA HIS A 25 26.01 12.61 7.45
C HIS A 25 25.02 11.48 7.14
N VAL A 26 25.00 10.43 7.97
CA VAL A 26 24.06 9.29 7.85
C VAL A 26 22.61 9.76 8.01
N LEU A 27 22.33 10.61 9.00
CA LEU A 27 20.99 11.16 9.23
C LEU A 27 20.49 11.96 8.02
N THR A 28 21.36 12.79 7.45
CA THR A 28 21.02 13.61 6.27
C THR A 28 20.75 12.74 5.04
N LEU A 29 21.62 11.76 4.80
CA LEU A 29 21.47 10.81 3.69
C LEU A 29 20.17 10.00 3.84
N GLU A 30 19.90 9.43 5.01
CA GLU A 30 18.70 8.65 5.29
C GLU A 30 17.42 9.51 5.19
N ALA A 31 17.45 10.76 5.64
CA ALA A 31 16.34 11.69 5.45
C ALA A 31 16.05 11.93 3.95
N SER A 32 17.09 12.17 3.15
CA SER A 32 16.94 12.35 1.69
C SER A 32 16.36 11.10 1.03
N ARG A 33 16.83 9.92 1.42
CA ARG A 33 16.35 8.62 0.92
C ARG A 33 14.89 8.36 1.28
N ARG A 34 14.49 8.65 2.53
CA ARG A 34 13.10 8.50 2.98
C ARG A 34 12.16 9.44 2.22
N SER A 35 12.61 10.66 1.93
CA SER A 35 11.85 11.65 1.16
C SER A 35 11.58 11.19 -0.28
N THR A 36 12.59 10.61 -0.96
CA THR A 36 12.38 10.11 -2.32
C THR A 36 11.44 8.90 -2.36
N LEU A 37 11.57 7.98 -1.40
CA LEU A 37 10.68 6.83 -1.28
C LEU A 37 9.24 7.24 -0.98
N SER A 38 9.03 8.18 -0.05
CA SER A 38 7.69 8.67 0.29
C SER A 38 7.04 9.41 -0.87
N ALA A 39 7.80 10.21 -1.62
CA ALA A 39 7.30 10.88 -2.82
C ALA A 39 6.88 9.87 -3.91
N HIS A 40 7.65 8.81 -4.11
CA HIS A 40 7.30 7.74 -5.04
C HIS A 40 6.07 6.95 -4.58
N ALA A 41 5.97 6.63 -3.29
CA ALA A 41 4.80 5.96 -2.71
C ALA A 41 3.53 6.81 -2.88
N ALA A 42 3.57 8.09 -2.53
CA ALA A 42 2.44 9.00 -2.67
C ALA A 42 1.94 9.12 -4.12
N ARG A 43 2.86 9.18 -5.10
CA ARG A 43 2.49 9.19 -6.52
C ARG A 43 1.80 7.90 -6.94
N ARG A 44 2.30 6.75 -6.47
CA ARG A 44 1.70 5.43 -6.76
C ARG A 44 0.31 5.32 -6.15
N GLU A 45 0.16 5.69 -4.88
CA GLU A 45 -1.12 5.67 -4.18
C GLU A 45 -2.14 6.58 -4.86
N ALA A 46 -1.75 7.80 -5.24
CA ALA A 46 -2.62 8.71 -5.97
C ALA A 46 -3.07 8.11 -7.32
N TYR A 47 -2.17 7.45 -8.05
CA TYR A 47 -2.51 6.78 -9.31
C TYR A 47 -3.50 5.63 -9.10
N LEU A 48 -3.26 4.76 -8.13
CA LEU A 48 -4.16 3.64 -7.83
C LEU A 48 -5.54 4.13 -7.39
N LYS A 49 -5.58 5.13 -6.51
CA LYS A 49 -6.82 5.76 -6.06
C LYS A 49 -7.62 6.35 -7.22
N SER A 50 -6.98 7.07 -8.15
CA SER A 50 -7.66 7.63 -9.32
C SER A 50 -8.28 6.55 -10.22
N ARG A 51 -7.65 5.37 -10.32
CA ARG A 51 -8.17 4.24 -11.08
C ARG A 51 -9.36 3.58 -10.38
N GLU A 52 -9.35 3.52 -9.07
CA GLU A 52 -10.45 3.00 -8.26
C GLU A 52 -11.66 3.93 -8.35
N ASP A 53 -11.47 5.23 -8.14
CA ASP A 53 -12.52 6.26 -8.25
C ASP A 53 -13.20 6.24 -9.63
N GLU A 54 -12.41 6.10 -10.71
CA GLU A 54 -12.95 5.99 -12.08
C GLU A 54 -13.82 4.73 -12.27
N LYS A 55 -13.39 3.59 -11.71
CA LYS A 55 -14.17 2.35 -11.74
C LYS A 55 -15.45 2.50 -10.93
N GLU A 56 -15.38 3.07 -9.74
CA GLU A 56 -16.56 3.32 -8.90
C GLU A 56 -17.54 4.28 -9.58
N ARG A 57 -17.04 5.35 -10.21
CA ARG A 57 -17.89 6.30 -10.94
C ARG A 57 -18.63 5.60 -12.07
N ARG A 58 -17.94 4.79 -12.88
CA ARG A 58 -18.58 4.01 -13.95
C ARG A 58 -19.62 3.04 -13.42
N LYS A 59 -19.32 2.33 -12.32
CA LYS A 59 -20.28 1.42 -11.67
C LYS A 59 -21.52 2.18 -11.20
N ARG A 60 -21.34 3.34 -10.57
CA ARG A 60 -22.44 4.19 -10.09
C ARG A 60 -23.28 4.73 -11.24
N GLU A 61 -22.65 5.20 -12.32
CA GLU A 61 -23.36 5.67 -13.51
C GLU A 61 -24.11 4.54 -14.23
N ALA A 62 -23.52 3.35 -14.35
CA ALA A 62 -24.18 2.18 -14.92
C ALA A 62 -25.39 1.75 -14.09
N LEU A 63 -25.25 1.72 -12.76
CA LEU A 63 -26.35 1.42 -11.85
C LEU A 63 -27.48 2.46 -11.98
N ARG A 64 -27.13 3.74 -12.06
CA ARG A 64 -28.10 4.84 -12.27
C ARG A 64 -28.85 4.72 -13.61
N ARG A 65 -28.23 4.15 -14.65
CA ARG A 65 -28.89 3.86 -15.93
C ARG A 65 -29.83 2.65 -15.85
N ILE A 66 -29.39 1.57 -15.21
CA ILE A 66 -30.15 0.31 -15.11
C ILE A 66 -31.36 0.47 -14.18
N ALA A 67 -31.19 1.17 -13.07
CA ALA A 67 -32.23 1.39 -12.06
C ALA A 67 -32.24 2.86 -11.61
N PRO A 68 -32.97 3.73 -12.34
CA PRO A 68 -33.16 5.12 -11.93
C PRO A 68 -33.82 5.19 -10.55
N GLY A 69 -33.14 5.78 -9.57
CA GLY A 69 -33.65 5.92 -8.19
C GLY A 69 -33.25 4.79 -7.23
N PHE A 70 -32.47 3.80 -7.67
CA PHE A 70 -31.89 2.78 -6.80
C PHE A 70 -30.58 3.27 -6.16
N GLU A 71 -30.55 3.36 -4.84
CA GLU A 71 -29.35 3.69 -4.05
C GLU A 71 -28.82 2.41 -3.38
N PRO A 72 -27.57 1.99 -3.61
CA PRO A 72 -27.02 0.77 -3.02
C PRO A 72 -26.83 0.88 -1.49
N SER A 73 -26.89 2.10 -0.94
CA SER A 73 -26.88 2.38 0.50
C SER A 73 -28.27 2.36 1.14
N SER A 74 -29.34 2.33 0.34
CA SER A 74 -30.71 2.24 0.86
C SER A 74 -31.06 0.81 1.27
N THR A 75 -31.93 0.65 2.26
CA THR A 75 -32.38 -0.65 2.75
C THR A 75 -32.86 -1.52 1.58
N PRO A 76 -32.47 -2.81 1.51
CA PRO A 76 -32.84 -3.67 0.39
C PRO A 76 -34.35 -3.67 0.19
N LEU A 77 -34.78 -3.48 -1.06
CA LEU A 77 -36.20 -3.46 -1.43
C LEU A 77 -36.81 -4.82 -1.09
N VAL A 78 -37.52 -4.90 0.04
CA VAL A 78 -38.27 -6.08 0.43
C VAL A 78 -39.55 -6.12 -0.41
N PRO A 79 -39.79 -7.18 -1.19
CA PRO A 79 -41.03 -7.32 -1.94
C PRO A 79 -42.21 -7.38 -0.97
N MET A 80 -43.07 -6.35 -0.98
CA MET A 80 -44.38 -6.45 -0.37
C MET A 80 -45.26 -7.25 -1.33
N LYS A 81 -45.56 -8.51 -0.98
CA LYS A 81 -46.48 -9.38 -1.74
C LYS A 81 -47.76 -8.60 -2.02
N ARG A 82 -48.05 -8.37 -3.30
CA ARG A 82 -49.40 -8.08 -3.79
C ARG A 82 -49.90 -9.37 -4.41
N ASP A 83 -50.95 -9.92 -3.84
CA ASP A 83 -51.64 -11.09 -4.36
C ASP A 83 -52.26 -10.75 -5.73
N SER A 84 -51.52 -11.03 -6.81
CA SER A 84 -52.06 -10.99 -8.17
C SER A 84 -51.21 -11.90 -9.05
N ALA A 85 -51.84 -13.00 -9.46
CA ALA A 85 -51.27 -14.14 -10.15
C ALA A 85 -50.86 -13.84 -11.60
N HIS A 86 -49.61 -14.15 -11.96
CA HIS A 86 -49.15 -14.48 -13.33
C HIS A 86 -47.90 -15.40 -13.26
N PRO A 87 -47.66 -16.28 -14.26
CA PRO A 87 -46.77 -17.44 -14.15
C PRO A 87 -45.28 -17.13 -14.40
N PRO A 88 -44.34 -18.04 -14.03
CA PRO A 88 -42.91 -17.76 -14.01
C PRO A 88 -42.28 -18.06 -15.38
N THR A 89 -41.43 -17.14 -15.85
CA THR A 89 -40.48 -17.43 -16.92
C THR A 89 -39.08 -17.47 -16.30
N GLU A 90 -38.55 -18.68 -16.23
CA GLU A 90 -37.20 -19.01 -15.80
C GLU A 90 -36.17 -18.49 -16.81
N SER A 91 -35.08 -17.91 -16.31
CA SER A 91 -33.72 -18.16 -16.80
C SER A 91 -32.72 -17.36 -15.96
N SER A 92 -32.42 -17.92 -14.80
CA SER A 92 -31.19 -17.67 -14.06
C SER A 92 -29.99 -18.09 -14.92
N SER A 93 -29.29 -17.11 -15.49
CA SER A 93 -27.95 -17.29 -16.01
C SER A 93 -26.96 -16.59 -15.08
N GLU A 94 -26.47 -17.32 -14.08
CA GLU A 94 -25.20 -16.99 -13.43
C GLU A 94 -24.06 -17.39 -14.38
N PRO A 95 -23.17 -16.47 -14.79
CA PRO A 95 -21.82 -16.84 -15.15
C PRO A 95 -20.99 -16.86 -13.87
N MET A 96 -20.60 -18.06 -13.46
CA MET A 96 -19.61 -18.30 -12.42
C MET A 96 -18.42 -17.36 -12.57
N HIS A 97 -18.17 -16.54 -11.55
CA HIS A 97 -16.87 -15.91 -11.35
C HIS A 97 -15.87 -17.03 -11.01
N LEU A 98 -15.32 -17.66 -12.03
CA LEU A 98 -13.97 -18.21 -11.94
C LEU A 98 -13.07 -17.00 -11.72
N GLN A 99 -12.87 -16.64 -10.45
CA GLN A 99 -11.90 -15.65 -10.04
C GLN A 99 -10.54 -16.17 -10.49
N SER A 100 -10.11 -15.74 -11.68
CA SER A 100 -8.71 -15.74 -12.05
C SER A 100 -8.00 -15.02 -10.91
N LYS A 101 -7.31 -15.78 -10.06
CA LYS A 101 -6.55 -15.25 -8.92
C LYS A 101 -5.78 -14.03 -9.43
N SER A 102 -6.02 -12.88 -8.80
CA SER A 102 -5.41 -11.64 -9.26
C SER A 102 -3.90 -11.84 -9.21
N VAL A 103 -3.17 -11.28 -10.16
CA VAL A 103 -1.69 -11.26 -10.10
C VAL A 103 -1.23 -10.69 -8.75
N MET A 104 -2.03 -9.82 -8.13
CA MET A 104 -1.79 -9.31 -6.78
C MET A 104 -1.89 -10.39 -5.69
N ASP A 105 -2.81 -11.34 -5.82
CA ASP A 105 -2.95 -12.45 -4.86
C ASP A 105 -1.76 -13.41 -4.97
N GLU A 106 -1.30 -13.68 -6.19
CA GLU A 106 -0.10 -14.50 -6.43
C GLU A 106 1.17 -13.84 -5.86
N LEU A 107 1.29 -12.51 -5.99
CA LEU A 107 2.41 -11.76 -5.43
C LEU A 107 2.37 -11.73 -3.89
N VAL A 108 1.18 -11.67 -3.29
CA VAL A 108 1.00 -11.75 -1.84
C VAL A 108 1.37 -13.14 -1.33
N ASP A 109 0.95 -14.19 -2.03
CA ASP A 109 1.32 -15.58 -1.70
C ASP A 109 2.84 -15.80 -1.81
N GLN A 110 3.48 -15.24 -2.85
CA GLN A 110 4.94 -15.31 -3.00
C GLN A 110 5.68 -14.57 -1.87
N LEU A 111 5.19 -13.42 -1.43
CA LEU A 111 5.79 -12.67 -0.32
C LEU A 111 5.64 -13.42 1.00
N ALA A 112 4.45 -13.96 1.28
CA ALA A 112 4.19 -14.77 2.47
C ALA A 112 5.06 -16.04 2.50
N ALA A 113 5.30 -16.66 1.34
CA ALA A 113 6.19 -17.80 1.21
C ALA A 113 7.64 -17.43 1.56
N LEU A 114 8.14 -16.28 1.09
CA LEU A 114 9.50 -15.81 1.40
C LEU A 114 9.67 -15.48 2.89
N ASP A 115 8.69 -14.84 3.52
CA ASP A 115 8.72 -14.55 4.97
C ASP A 115 8.68 -15.83 5.81
N SER A 116 7.95 -16.86 5.39
CA SER A 116 7.91 -18.15 6.09
C SER A 116 9.25 -18.90 6.03
N ASN A 117 10.02 -18.68 4.96
CA ASN A 117 11.36 -19.22 4.77
C ASN A 117 12.43 -18.42 5.54
N PHE A 118 12.09 -17.20 5.97
CA PHE A 118 12.94 -16.34 6.79
C PHE A 118 12.61 -16.48 8.28
N LYS A 119 12.33 -17.70 8.72
CA LYS A 119 12.17 -18.03 10.14
C LYS A 119 13.55 -18.42 10.70
N PRO A 120 14.06 -17.75 11.75
CA PRO A 120 15.35 -18.07 12.36
C PRO A 120 15.36 -19.45 13.02
#